data_AF-A0A484ZDM2-F1
#
_entry.id   AF-A0A484ZDM2-F1
#
_cell.length_a   1.000
_cell.length_b   1.000
_cell.length_c   1.000
_cell.angle_alpha   90.00
_cell.angle_beta   90.00
_cell.angle_gamma   90.00
#
_symmetry.space_group_name_H-M   'P 1'
#
loop_
_entity.id
_entity.type
_entity.pdbx_description
1 polymer ?
#
loop_
_entity_poly.entity_id
_entity_poly.type
_entity_poly.pdbx_seq_one_letter_code
_entity_poly.pdbx_strand_id
1 'polypeptide(L)' 'MKKGQKVAVQRNAFGDVVAEYTSDKDGKVLAIGTDVTREPRALLVRILSINPAESCSKGC' A
#
# COMPACT_ATOMS: atom_id res chain seq x y z
N MET A 1 7.42 -1.19 -6.57
CA MET A 1 6.84 -2.07 -5.55
C MET A 1 6.53 -3.42 -6.19
N LYS A 2 6.75 -4.51 -5.44
CA LYS A 2 6.39 -5.87 -5.85
C LYS A 2 5.28 -6.43 -4.98
N LYS A 3 4.46 -7.34 -5.51
CA LYS A 3 3.49 -8.12 -4.74
C LYS A 3 4.22 -8.83 -3.58
N GLY A 4 3.64 -8.78 -2.39
CA GLY A 4 4.22 -9.30 -1.15
C GLY A 4 5.21 -8.36 -0.47
N GLN A 5 5.65 -7.27 -1.11
CA GLN A 5 6.56 -6.30 -0.49
C GLN A 5 5.86 -5.60 0.69
N LYS A 6 6.54 -5.50 1.84
CA LYS A 6 6.09 -4.73 2.99
C LYS A 6 6.00 -3.23 2.63
N VAL A 7 4.87 -2.61 2.90
CA VAL A 7 4.58 -1.20 2.55
C VAL A 7 4.33 -0.31 3.78
N ALA A 8 3.92 -0.89 4.90
CA ALA A 8 3.72 -0.16 6.14
C ALA A 8 3.88 -1.09 7.35
N VAL A 9 4.20 -0.49 8.50
CA VAL A 9 4.17 -1.12 9.82
C VAL A 9 3.29 -0.27 10.73
N GLN A 10 2.50 -0.90 11.57
CA GLN A 10 1.78 -0.22 12.64
C GLN A 10 2.49 -0.49 13.95
N ARG A 11 2.65 0.57 14.74
CA ARG A 11 3.24 0.50 16.07
C ARG A 11 2.21 0.85 17.13
N ASN A 12 2.32 0.23 18.31
CA ASN A 12 1.59 0.67 19.49
C ASN A 12 2.25 1.93 20.10
N ALA A 13 1.67 2.46 21.19
CA ALA A 13 2.19 3.64 21.89
C ALA A 13 3.60 3.44 22.51
N PHE A 14 4.03 2.19 22.69
CA PHE A 14 5.36 1.84 23.20
C PHE A 14 6.40 1.63 22.09
N GLY A 15 5.97 1.64 20.82
CA GLY A 15 6.83 1.47 19.65
C GLY A 15 6.89 0.03 19.11
N ASP A 16 6.24 -0.94 19.75
CA ASP A 16 6.21 -2.33 19.28
C ASP A 16 5.44 -2.44 17.97
N VAL A 17 5.92 -3.27 17.05
CA VAL A 17 5.19 -3.57 15.81
C VAL A 17 4.03 -4.50 16.12
N VAL A 18 2.81 -4.05 15.87
CA VAL A 18 1.57 -4.82 16.11
C VAL A 18 0.92 -5.31 14.82
N ALA A 19 1.29 -4.75 13.67
CA ALA A 19 0.86 -5.24 12.36
C ALA A 19 1.86 -4.85 11.27
N GLU A 20 1.94 -5.70 10.25
CA GLU A 20 2.68 -5.44 9.01
C GLU A 20 1.74 -5.55 7.82
N TYR A 21 1.89 -4.64 6.88
CA TYR A 21 1.05 -4.58 5.69
C TYR A 21 1.91 -4.78 4.46
N THR A 22 1.46 -5.67 3.57
CA THR A 22 2.14 -6.00 2.32
C THR A 22 1.32 -5.55 1.11
N SER A 23 2.00 -5.25 0.01
CA SER A 23 1.35 -4.95 -1.26
C SER A 23 0.72 -6.22 -1.83
N ASP A 24 -0.53 -6.13 -2.29
CA ASP A 24 -1.22 -7.23 -2.97
C ASP A 24 -0.87 -7.33 -4.48
N LYS A 25 -0.21 -6.30 -5.03
CA LYS A 25 0.12 -6.20 -6.45
C LYS A 25 1.49 -5.56 -6.74
N ASP A 26 1.95 -5.76 -7.96
CA ASP A 26 3.06 -5.02 -8.54
C ASP A 26 2.61 -3.61 -8.93
N GLY A 27 3.51 -2.62 -8.77
CA GLY A 27 3.17 -1.25 -9.14
C GLY A 27 4.15 -0.18 -8.66
N LYS A 28 3.70 1.07 -8.73
CA LYS A 28 4.40 2.25 -8.23
C LYS A 28 3.59 2.92 -7.12
N VAL A 29 4.27 3.46 -6.12
CA VAL A 29 3.62 4.27 -5.08
C VAL A 29 3.15 5.57 -5.71
N LEU A 30 1.86 5.88 -5.57
CA LEU A 30 1.27 7.15 -5.99
C LEU A 30 1.23 8.15 -4.84
N ALA A 31 0.81 7.69 -3.68
CA ALA A 31 0.66 8.51 -2.49
C ALA A 31 0.81 7.68 -1.22
N ILE A 32 1.23 8.32 -0.14
CA ILE A 32 1.33 7.73 1.20
C ILE A 32 0.60 8.62 2.21
N GLY A 33 0.17 8.01 3.31
CA GLY A 33 -0.24 8.74 4.50
C GLY A 33 0.96 9.16 5.35
N THR A 34 1.01 10.43 5.79
CA THR A 34 2.13 10.96 6.59
C THR A 34 1.82 11.18 8.07
N ASP A 35 0.55 11.30 8.46
CA ASP A 35 0.19 11.40 9.89
C ASP A 35 0.43 10.07 10.60
N VAL A 36 0.95 10.17 11.82
CA VAL A 36 1.35 9.02 12.63
C VAL A 36 0.15 8.18 13.08
N THR A 37 -0.97 8.84 13.39
CA THR A 37 -2.20 8.18 13.84
C THR A 37 -3.17 7.95 12.68
N ARG A 38 -3.76 6.75 12.63
CA ARG A 38 -4.77 6.37 11.65
C ARG A 38 -5.94 5.66 12.34
N GLU A 39 -7.15 5.92 11.87
CA GLU A 39 -8.33 5.14 12.25
C GLU A 39 -8.27 3.73 11.64
N PRO A 40 -8.98 2.75 12.23
CA PRO A 40 -9.13 1.43 11.63
C PRO A 40 -9.59 1.53 10.17
N ARG A 41 -8.90 0.80 9.28
CA ARG A 41 -9.16 0.75 7.83
C ARG A 41 -8.85 2.06 7.08
N ALA A 42 -8.23 3.04 7.72
CA ALA A 42 -7.73 4.22 7.03
C ALA A 42 -6.66 3.84 5.99
N LEU A 43 -6.59 4.61 4.92
CA LEU A 43 -5.66 4.40 3.82
C LEU A 43 -4.19 4.57 4.27
N LEU A 44 -3.35 3.59 3.94
CA LEU A 44 -1.91 3.59 4.22
C LEU A 44 -1.11 4.05 2.99
N VAL A 45 -1.28 3.37 1.86
CA VAL A 45 -0.53 3.62 0.61
C VAL A 45 -1.47 3.47 -0.59
N ARG A 46 -1.41 4.39 -1.54
CA ARG A 46 -2.03 4.23 -2.87
C ARG A 46 -1.00 3.70 -3.85
N ILE A 47 -1.37 2.67 -4.58
CA ILE A 47 -0.50 2.00 -5.56
C ILE A 47 -1.15 2.14 -6.94
N LEU A 48 -0.38 2.67 -7.89
CA LEU A 48 -0.70 2.59 -9.31
C LEU A 48 -0.16 1.29 -9.90
N SER A 49 -1.03 0.55 -10.57
CA SER A 49 -0.72 -0.68 -11.29
C SER A 49 -1.28 -0.60 -12.69
N ILE A 50 -0.65 -1.30 -13.62
CA ILE A 50 -1.22 -1.51 -14.96
C ILE A 50 -2.45 -2.41 -14.83
N ASN A 51 -3.55 -2.04 -15.49
CA ASN A 51 -4.72 -2.90 -15.58
C ASN A 51 -4.41 -4.08 -16.52
N PRO A 52 -4.51 -5.33 -16.05
CA PRO A 52 -4.14 -6.50 -16.83
C PRO A 52 -5.17 -6.89 -17.90
N ALA A 53 -6.33 -6.21 -17.97
CA ALA A 53 -7.34 -6.49 -18.99
C ALA A 53 -6.78 -6.28 -20.40
N GLU A 54 -7.10 -7.18 -21.33
CA GLU A 54 -6.64 -7.08 -22.73
C GLU A 54 -7.08 -5.77 -23.41
N SER A 55 -8.27 -5.29 -23.06
CA SER A 55 -8.81 -4.00 -23.52
C SER A 55 -7.95 -2.79 -23.13
N CYS A 56 -7.08 -2.95 -22.13
CA CYS A 56 -6.14 -1.93 -21.64
C CYS A 56 -4.73 -2.04 -22.25
N SER A 57 -4.51 -2.96 -23.20
CA SER A 57 -3.18 -3.24 -23.78
C SER A 57 -2.51 -2.04 -24.45
N LYS A 58 -3.28 -1.02 -24.88
CA LYS A 58 -2.78 0.23 -25.49
C LYS A 58 -2.91 1.45 -24.57
N GLY A 59 -3.13 1.21 -23.29
CA GLY A 59 -3.41 2.24 -22.32
C GLY A 59 -4.86 2.19 -21.85
N CYS A 60 -5.01 2.38 -20.55
CA CYS A 60 -6.19 2.90 -19.91
C CYS A 60 -5.72 3.92 -18.85
#